data_AF-A0A8T3QJR1-F1
#
_entry.id   AF-A0A8T3QJR1-F1
#
_cell.length_a   1.000
_cell.length_b   1.000
_cell.length_c   1.000
_cell.angle_alpha   90.00
_cell.angle_beta   90.00
_cell.angle_gamma   90.00
#
_symmetry.space_group_name_H-M   'P 1'
#
loop_
_entity.id
_entity.type
_entity.pdbx_description
1 polymer ?
#
loop_
_entity_poly.entity_id
_entity_poly.type
_entity_poly.pdbx_seq_one_letter_code
_entity_poly.pdbx_strand_id
1 'polypeptide(L)' 'MIDFSLTDENKLVQYSARAFVEAEILPHIRRWDERAEVHREVFDRMGELGFLGAPIP' A
#
# COMPACT_ATOMS: atom_id res chain seq x y z
N MET A 1 3.12 31.52 -1.14
CA MET A 1 3.40 30.38 -0.23
C MET A 1 2.68 29.18 -0.82
N ILE A 2 3.34 28.03 -0.95
CA ILE A 2 2.72 26.80 -1.50
C ILE A 2 1.94 26.10 -0.38
N ASP A 3 0.72 25.65 -0.68
CA ASP A 3 -0.06 24.79 0.22
C ASP A 3 0.34 23.32 0.02
N PHE A 4 0.62 22.63 1.11
CA PHE A 4 1.04 21.23 1.16
C PHE A 4 -0.04 20.29 1.73
N SER A 5 -1.25 20.81 1.95
CA SER A 5 -2.37 20.00 2.37
C SER A 5 -2.73 18.94 1.31
N LEU A 6 -3.08 17.73 1.76
CA LEU A 6 -3.56 16.69 0.86
C LEU A 6 -4.97 17.01 0.38
N THR A 7 -5.24 16.75 -0.90
CA THR A 7 -6.61 16.75 -1.43
C THR A 7 -7.41 15.60 -0.81
N ASP A 8 -8.75 15.66 -0.93
CA ASP A 8 -9.59 14.59 -0.41
C ASP A 8 -9.38 13.26 -1.15
N GLU A 9 -9.06 13.31 -2.45
CA GLU A 9 -8.65 12.13 -3.22
C GLU A 9 -7.34 11.55 -2.70
N ASN A 10 -6.34 12.39 -2.40
CA ASN A 10 -5.08 11.90 -1.81
C ASN A 10 -5.29 11.27 -0.44
N LYS A 11 -6.17 11.84 0.40
CA LYS A 11 -6.54 11.25 1.70
C LYS A 11 -7.22 9.90 1.52
N LEU A 12 -8.10 9.76 0.52
CA LEU A 12 -8.76 8.49 0.23
C LEU A 12 -7.75 7.42 -0.19
N VAL A 13 -6.80 7.75 -1.08
CA VAL A 13 -5.72 6.83 -1.47
C VAL A 13 -4.89 6.42 -0.24
N GLN A 14 -4.52 7.37 0.60
CA GLN A 14 -3.76 7.09 1.83
C GLN A 14 -4.54 6.17 2.78
N TYR A 15 -5.84 6.40 2.97
CA TYR A 15 -6.70 5.56 3.80
C TYR A 15 -6.77 4.13 3.26
N SER A 16 -7.01 3.96 1.96
CA SER A 16 -7.10 2.64 1.33
C SER A 16 -5.78 1.87 1.41
N ALA A 17 -4.64 2.55 1.18
CA ALA A 17 -3.33 1.93 1.32
C ALA A 17 -3.05 1.49 2.77
N ARG A 18 -3.41 2.32 3.75
CA ARG A 18 -3.27 1.98 5.17
C ARG A 18 -4.10 0.75 5.54
N ALA A 19 -5.37 0.70 5.15
CA ALA A 19 -6.25 -0.42 5.44
C ALA A 19 -5.72 -1.73 4.85
N PHE A 20 -5.20 -1.70 3.62
CA PHE A 20 -4.55 -2.85 2.99
C PHE A 20 -3.32 -3.32 3.78
N VAL A 21 -2.42 -2.41 4.14
CA VAL A 21 -1.20 -2.76 4.91
C VAL A 21 -1.55 -3.34 6.27
N GLU A 22 -2.51 -2.75 6.98
CA GLU A 22 -2.95 -3.21 8.30
C GLU A 22 -3.56 -4.61 8.25
N ALA A 23 -4.32 -4.93 7.20
CA ALA A 23 -4.96 -6.23 7.03
C ALA A 23 -3.98 -7.32 6.51
N GLU A 24 -3.18 -7.00 5.49
CA GLU A 24 -2.51 -8.03 4.68
C GLU A 24 -1.01 -8.15 4.98
N ILE A 25 -0.35 -7.09 5.47
CA ILE A 25 1.11 -7.04 5.62
C ILE A 25 1.52 -7.00 7.09
N LEU A 26 0.91 -6.10 7.87
CA LEU A 26 1.29 -5.82 9.26
C LEU A 26 1.27 -7.06 10.17
N PRO A 27 0.32 -8.01 10.04
CA PRO A 27 0.31 -9.22 10.87
C PRO A 27 1.51 -10.16 10.62
N HIS A 28 2.20 -10.01 9.49
CA HIS A 28 3.16 -11.01 9.01
C HIS A 28 4.58 -10.46 8.82
N ILE A 29 4.74 -9.15 8.62
CA ILE A 29 5.99 -8.53 8.17
C ILE A 29 7.22 -8.87 9.03
N ARG A 30 7.08 -8.98 10.35
CA ARG A 30 8.21 -9.35 11.24
C ARG A 30 8.76 -10.73 10.91
N ARG A 31 7.88 -11.72 10.76
CA ARG A 31 8.25 -13.10 10.43
C ARG A 31 8.87 -13.18 9.03
N TRP A 32 8.31 -12.44 8.08
CA TRP A 32 8.80 -12.42 6.71
C TRP A 32 10.21 -11.84 6.63
N ASP A 33 10.47 -10.74 7.33
CA ASP A 33 11.78 -10.09 7.40
C ASP A 33 12.84 -11.01 8.03
N GLU A 34 12.54 -11.59 9.20
CA GLU A 34 13.43 -12.54 9.90
C GLU A 34 13.85 -13.73 9.03
N ARG A 35 13.01 -14.12 8.08
CA ARG A 35 13.20 -15.28 7.21
C ARG A 35 13.63 -14.91 5.79
N ALA A 36 13.81 -13.61 5.51
CA ALA A 36 14.08 -13.09 4.17
C ALA A 36 13.09 -13.62 3.11
N GLU A 37 11.81 -13.73 3.46
CA GLU A 37 10.75 -14.23 2.59
C GLU A 37 10.16 -13.11 1.73
N VAL A 38 9.84 -13.44 0.47
CA VAL A 38 9.11 -12.56 -0.45
C VAL A 38 7.79 -13.22 -0.81
N HIS A 39 6.71 -12.46 -0.62
CA HIS A 39 5.33 -12.90 -0.82
C HIS A 39 4.75 -12.23 -2.06
N ARG A 40 4.78 -12.95 -3.20
CA ARG A 40 4.33 -12.41 -4.52
C ARG A 40 2.85 -12.07 -4.53
N GLU A 41 2.04 -12.84 -3.81
CA GLU A 41 0.61 -12.64 -3.67
C GLU A 41 0.24 -11.24 -3.14
N VAL A 42 1.10 -10.64 -2.30
CA VAL A 42 0.91 -9.27 -1.81
C VAL A 42 1.05 -8.27 -2.96
N PHE A 43 2.05 -8.45 -3.82
CA PHE A 43 2.26 -7.59 -4.98
C PHE A 43 1.15 -7.75 -6.02
N ASP A 44 0.71 -8.99 -6.28
CA ASP A 44 -0.43 -9.26 -7.17
C ASP A 44 -1.67 -8.53 -6.67
N ARG A 45 -1.95 -8.62 -5.36
CA ARG A 45 -3.08 -7.92 -4.74
C ARG A 45 -2.95 -6.40 -4.77
N MET A 46 -1.75 -5.86 -4.57
CA MET A 46 -1.48 -4.43 -4.74
C MET A 46 -1.76 -3.97 -6.18
N GLY A 47 -1.45 -4.80 -7.18
CA GLY A 47 -1.76 -4.54 -8.58
C GLY A 47 -3.26 -4.49 -8.84
N GLU A 48 -4.02 -5.47 -8.34
CA GLU A 48 -5.49 -5.52 -8.45
C GLU A 48 -6.16 -4.29 -7.82
N LEU A 49 -5.58 -3.75 -6.74
CA LEU A 49 -6.07 -2.56 -6.05
C LEU A 49 -5.62 -1.24 -6.70
N GLY A 50 -4.83 -1.30 -7.79
CA GLY A 50 -4.34 -0.13 -8.51
C GLY A 50 -3.19 0.62 -7.80
N PHE A 51 -2.54 -0.01 -6.82
CA PHE A 51 -1.40 0.61 -6.12
C PHE A 51 -0.09 0.55 -6.94
N LEU A 52 0.01 -0.39 -7.89
CA LEU A 52 1.17 -0.52 -8.76
C LEU A 52 0.90 0.18 -10.09
N GLY A 53 1.43 1.39 -10.26
CA GLY A 53 1.22 2.20 -11.47
C GLY A 53 0.08 3.22 -11.35
N ALA A 54 -0.31 3.64 -10.15
CA ALA A 54 -1.38 4.60 -9.92
C ALA A 54 -1.39 5.88 -10.82
N PRO A 55 -0.26 6.50 -11.19
CA PRO A 55 -0.26 7.66 -12.08
C PRO A 55 -0.21 7.31 -13.58
N ILE A 56 -0.19 6.03 -13.95
CA ILE A 56 -0.09 5.55 -15.32
C ILE A 56 -1.51 5.35 -15.89
N PRO A 57 -1.85 5.98 -17.03
CA PRO A 57 -3.16 5.78 -17.70
C PRO A 57 -3.39 4.36 -18.22
#